data_AF-A0A6G9ZDS5-F1
#
_entry.id   AF-A0A6G9ZDS5-F1
#
_cell.length_a   1.000
_cell.length_b   1.000
_cell.length_c   1.000
_cell.angle_alpha   90.00
_cell.angle_beta   90.00
_cell.angle_gamma   90.00
#
_symmetry.space_group_name_H-M   'P 1'
#
loop_
_entity.id
_entity.type
_entity.pdbx_description
1 polymer ?
#
loop_
_entity_poly.entity_id
_entity_poly.type
_entity_poly.pdbx_seq_one_letter_code
_entity_poly.pdbx_strand_id
1 'polypeptide(L)'
;MLRFYTERGRFPRGRAEIPDEAIDYVARQVGVERTEIAFYDWSGRTIEYHRAQIRKALGFRECTVADADELTWWLVDHVTQIERGGERVREHLLAECRRRKLEPPTAGRIDRIVRSALSRGEDILFDQVLSRLPTAVVAKLVALVAPAGEEAGELEDWSAVLASIRSDPGNVSLNTMLTEIAKLEAVRGIGVPAEVFTGIAPKIVTGWRGRAAVESPSHLRGHPLRVQLTLLAALLHCRYREITDTLVELLNSTVHRINARAEVRVTNGCGRRRGRGQRVVQPGAVLAGGAGEPLVPLPRRTSCCSRWPSASVSRRARTGSAMTVHLDSDPALSRVPLNSDTAAKPTAYQPTRPKFVDTTPGRTARRSMIRPWSSVIGVMARSSRGVLVNYGKVADVPR
;
A
#
# COMPACT_ATOMS: atom_id res chain seq x y z
N MET A 1 19.35 -10.43 30.38
CA MET A 1 18.86 -11.05 29.11
C MET A 1 17.40 -11.48 29.17
N LEU A 2 16.98 -12.28 30.15
CA LEU A 2 15.58 -12.74 30.28
C LEU A 2 14.58 -11.59 30.21
N ARG A 3 14.79 -10.55 31.05
CA ARG A 3 13.94 -9.35 31.07
C ARG A 3 13.87 -8.62 29.72
N PHE A 4 15.01 -8.49 29.05
CA PHE A 4 15.06 -7.88 27.72
C PHE A 4 14.25 -8.69 26.70
N TYR A 5 14.31 -10.03 26.77
CA TYR A 5 13.55 -10.89 25.87
C TYR A 5 12.05 -10.79 26.11
N THR A 6 11.59 -10.72 27.36
CA THR A 6 10.15 -10.56 27.67
C THR A 6 9.58 -9.23 27.17
N GLU A 7 10.38 -8.17 27.14
CA GLU A 7 9.95 -6.85 26.67
C GLU A 7 10.08 -6.68 25.15
N ARG A 8 11.18 -7.17 24.56
CA ARG A 8 11.53 -6.92 23.15
C ARG A 8 11.25 -8.10 22.22
N GLY A 9 11.00 -9.30 22.75
CA GLY A 9 10.78 -10.53 21.98
C GLY A 9 12.01 -11.05 21.23
N ARG A 10 13.20 -10.54 21.52
CA ARG A 10 14.49 -10.95 20.91
C ARG A 10 15.62 -10.80 21.92
N PHE A 11 16.76 -11.43 21.65
CA PHE A 11 17.96 -11.20 22.46
C PHE A 11 18.66 -9.87 22.13
N PRO A 12 19.33 -9.25 23.11
CA PRO A 12 20.22 -8.11 22.87
C PRO A 12 21.41 -8.55 22.01
N ARG A 13 21.87 -7.67 21.11
CA ARG A 13 23.06 -7.95 20.27
C ARG A 13 24.38 -7.76 21.02
N GLY A 14 24.34 -7.01 22.12
CA GLY A 14 25.48 -6.74 22.98
C GLY A 14 25.07 -5.81 24.12
N ARG A 15 26.02 -5.48 25.00
CA ARG A 15 25.80 -4.60 26.17
C ARG A 15 25.21 -3.23 25.81
N ALA A 16 25.63 -2.65 24.69
CA ALA A 16 25.21 -1.30 24.26
C ALA A 16 23.71 -1.17 23.99
N GLU A 17 22.98 -2.27 23.76
CA GLU A 17 21.52 -2.22 23.56
C GLU A 17 20.74 -2.19 24.87
N ILE A 18 21.40 -2.38 26.01
CA ILE A 18 20.74 -2.47 27.31
C ILE A 18 21.02 -1.17 28.08
N PRO A 19 19.97 -0.42 28.49
CA PRO A 19 20.13 0.79 29.29
C PRO A 19 20.86 0.53 30.61
N ASP A 20 21.68 1.47 31.05
CA ASP A 20 22.46 1.35 32.29
C ASP A 20 21.55 1.25 33.51
N GLU A 21 20.41 1.95 33.50
CA GLU A 21 19.41 1.88 34.56
C GLU A 21 18.82 0.48 34.70
N ALA A 22 18.67 -0.23 33.58
CA ALA A 22 18.19 -1.61 33.58
C ALA A 22 19.25 -2.58 34.12
N ILE A 23 20.54 -2.33 33.87
CA ILE A 23 21.63 -3.09 34.51
C ILE A 23 21.57 -2.88 36.01
N ASP A 24 21.57 -1.63 36.46
CA ASP A 24 21.66 -1.26 37.87
C ASP A 24 20.47 -1.79 38.67
N TYR A 25 19.29 -1.81 38.04
CA TYR A 25 18.09 -2.41 38.62
C TYR A 25 18.27 -3.93 38.82
N VAL A 26 18.69 -4.67 37.79
CA VAL A 26 18.85 -6.12 37.88
C VAL A 26 20.01 -6.49 38.82
N ALA A 27 21.12 -5.74 38.79
CA ALA A 27 22.30 -5.94 39.63
C ALA A 27 21.92 -5.88 41.12
N ARG A 28 21.10 -4.90 41.53
CA ARG A 28 20.54 -4.80 42.89
C ARG A 28 19.67 -6.00 43.28
N GLN A 29 18.91 -6.57 42.34
CA GLN A 29 18.05 -7.72 42.61
C GLN A 29 18.85 -9.01 42.85
N VAL A 30 19.98 -9.18 42.17
CA VAL A 30 20.83 -10.37 42.30
C VAL A 30 21.98 -10.19 43.30
N GLY A 31 22.16 -8.99 43.85
CA GLY A 31 23.22 -8.69 44.82
C GLY A 31 24.62 -8.63 44.21
N VAL A 32 24.73 -8.23 42.94
CA VAL A 32 26.00 -8.17 42.19
C VAL A 32 26.30 -6.71 41.82
N GLU A 33 27.57 -6.36 41.70
CA GLU A 33 28.01 -5.02 41.32
C GLU A 33 27.78 -4.79 39.81
N ARG A 34 27.40 -3.56 39.41
CA ARG A 34 26.96 -3.27 38.03
C ARG A 34 28.07 -3.43 36.99
N THR A 35 29.33 -3.24 37.35
CA THR A 35 30.48 -3.35 36.44
C THR A 35 30.80 -4.80 36.08
N GLU A 36 30.28 -5.78 36.84
CA GLU A 36 30.43 -7.21 36.53
C GLU A 36 29.88 -7.56 35.14
N ILE A 37 28.91 -6.80 34.63
CA ILE A 37 28.39 -7.00 33.27
C ILE A 37 29.45 -6.75 32.18
N ALA A 38 30.51 -5.98 32.48
CA ALA A 38 31.59 -5.73 31.54
C ALA A 38 32.42 -6.98 31.26
N PHE A 39 32.48 -7.93 32.21
CA PHE A 39 33.19 -9.20 32.06
C PHE A 39 32.34 -10.28 31.39
N TYR A 40 31.05 -10.00 31.15
CA TYR A 40 30.17 -10.94 30.46
C TYR A 40 30.53 -11.06 28.98
N ASP A 41 30.88 -12.28 28.54
CA ASP A 41 31.14 -12.55 27.12
C ASP A 41 29.82 -12.55 26.32
N TRP A 42 29.68 -11.55 25.46
CA TRP A 42 28.55 -11.39 24.54
C TRP A 42 28.67 -12.28 23.29
N SER A 43 29.73 -13.07 23.21
CA SER A 43 30.01 -14.05 22.19
C SER A 43 30.34 -15.41 22.81
N GLY A 44 30.55 -16.43 21.99
CA GLY A 44 31.00 -17.73 22.47
C GLY A 44 29.91 -18.61 23.11
N ARG A 45 30.35 -19.66 23.80
CA ARG A 45 29.47 -20.76 24.25
C ARG A 45 28.55 -20.37 25.42
N THR A 46 29.03 -19.49 26.30
CA THR A 46 28.29 -19.11 27.51
C THR A 46 27.00 -18.36 27.18
N ILE A 47 27.04 -17.38 26.26
CA ILE A 47 25.84 -16.67 25.84
C ILE A 47 24.86 -17.58 25.09
N GLU A 48 25.36 -18.49 24.25
CA GLU A 48 24.49 -19.45 23.55
C GLU A 48 23.80 -20.40 24.52
N TYR A 49 24.50 -20.86 25.57
CA TYR A 49 23.90 -21.65 26.64
C TYR A 49 22.80 -20.88 27.38
N HIS A 50 23.05 -19.63 27.77
CA HIS A 50 22.04 -18.79 28.42
C HIS A 50 20.84 -18.49 27.51
N ARG A 51 21.07 -18.23 26.22
CA ARG A 51 19.99 -18.06 25.22
C ARG A 51 19.13 -19.31 25.13
N ALA A 52 19.74 -20.49 25.08
CA ALA A 52 19.03 -21.76 25.06
C ALA A 52 18.19 -21.99 26.33
N GLN A 53 18.73 -21.67 27.52
CA GLN A 53 17.99 -21.74 28.78
C GLN A 53 16.78 -20.81 28.79
N ILE A 54 16.95 -19.55 28.36
CA ILE A 54 15.87 -18.57 28.29
C ILE A 54 14.78 -19.00 27.31
N ARG A 55 15.18 -19.49 26.11
CA ARG A 55 14.25 -20.03 25.12
C ARG A 55 13.43 -21.18 25.70
N LYS A 56 14.09 -22.15 26.35
CA LYS A 56 13.44 -23.29 27.00
C LYS A 56 12.45 -22.83 28.08
N ALA A 57 12.85 -21.88 28.93
CA ALA A 57 11.99 -21.35 29.99
C ALA A 57 10.75 -20.63 29.46
N LEU A 58 10.88 -19.86 28.37
CA LEU A 58 9.77 -19.11 27.76
C LEU A 58 8.97 -19.94 26.74
N GLY A 59 9.42 -21.14 26.39
CA GLY A 59 8.84 -21.98 25.36
C GLY A 59 9.04 -21.46 23.93
N PHE A 60 10.08 -20.66 23.71
CA PHE A 60 10.47 -20.17 22.38
C PHE A 60 11.46 -21.10 21.70
N ARG A 61 11.49 -21.07 20.37
CA ARG A 61 12.48 -21.78 19.55
C ARG A 61 13.04 -20.89 18.44
N GLU A 62 14.21 -21.25 17.94
CA GLU A 62 14.84 -20.53 16.82
C GLU A 62 14.05 -20.71 15.51
N CYS A 63 14.05 -19.69 14.66
CA CYS A 63 13.41 -19.72 13.35
C CYS A 63 14.29 -20.46 12.32
N THR A 64 13.85 -21.66 11.95
CA THR A 64 14.49 -22.50 10.93
C THR A 64 14.23 -21.99 9.52
N VAL A 65 14.87 -22.58 8.51
CA VAL A 65 14.58 -22.28 7.09
C VAL A 65 13.13 -22.62 6.73
N ALA A 66 12.65 -23.79 7.18
CA ALA A 66 11.26 -24.20 6.98
C ALA A 66 10.26 -23.21 7.57
N ASP A 67 10.51 -22.71 8.80
CA ASP A 67 9.64 -21.71 9.42
C ASP A 67 9.57 -20.41 8.60
N ALA A 68 10.70 -19.97 8.03
CA ALA A 68 10.71 -18.77 7.21
C ALA A 68 9.90 -18.95 5.91
N ASP A 69 9.94 -20.13 5.32
CA ASP A 69 9.14 -20.45 4.13
C ASP A 69 7.65 -20.53 4.50
N GLU A 70 7.30 -21.18 5.61
CA GLU A 70 5.92 -21.21 6.13
C GLU A 70 5.39 -19.81 6.46
N LEU A 71 6.19 -18.96 7.11
CA LEU A 71 5.85 -17.57 7.39
C LEU A 71 5.66 -16.77 6.10
N THR A 72 6.47 -17.05 5.07
CA THR A 72 6.31 -16.40 3.77
C THR A 72 4.97 -16.74 3.15
N TRP A 73 4.60 -18.02 3.11
CA TRP A 73 3.29 -18.45 2.58
C TRP A 73 2.12 -17.94 3.41
N TRP A 74 2.25 -17.98 4.75
CA TRP A 74 1.23 -17.42 5.63
C TRP A 74 0.97 -15.94 5.34
N LEU A 75 2.03 -15.14 5.15
CA LEU A 75 1.89 -13.74 4.75
C LEU A 75 1.20 -13.62 3.39
N VAL A 76 1.55 -14.47 2.42
CA VAL A 76 0.95 -14.48 1.08
C VAL A 76 -0.56 -14.69 1.14
N ASP A 77 -1.00 -15.64 1.95
CA ASP A 77 -2.40 -16.05 2.01
C ASP A 77 -3.25 -15.09 2.84
N HIS A 78 -2.71 -14.54 3.93
CA HIS A 78 -3.51 -13.83 4.94
C HIS A 78 -3.28 -12.31 4.97
N VAL A 79 -2.16 -11.82 4.43
CA VAL A 79 -1.75 -10.41 4.60
C VAL A 79 -1.59 -9.71 3.26
N THR A 80 -0.81 -10.27 2.33
CA THR A 80 -0.34 -9.52 1.16
C THR A 80 -1.41 -9.30 0.09
N GLN A 81 -2.58 -9.92 0.24
CA GLN A 81 -3.79 -9.67 -0.56
C GLN A 81 -4.51 -8.37 -0.16
N ILE A 82 -4.29 -7.89 1.07
CA ILE A 82 -4.96 -6.73 1.65
C ILE A 82 -3.97 -5.58 1.86
N GLU A 83 -2.80 -5.89 2.42
CA GLU A 83 -1.77 -4.91 2.76
C GLU A 83 -0.51 -5.13 1.92
N ARG A 84 -0.02 -4.04 1.32
CA ARG A 84 1.13 -4.03 0.41
C ARG A 84 2.30 -3.20 0.93
N GLY A 85 2.09 -2.43 2.01
CA GLY A 85 3.12 -1.66 2.67
C GLY A 85 4.10 -2.55 3.43
N GLY A 86 5.38 -2.51 3.04
CA GLY A 86 6.41 -3.40 3.60
C GLY A 86 6.54 -3.34 5.12
N GLU A 87 6.37 -2.16 5.73
CA GLU A 87 6.47 -2.03 7.19
C GLU A 87 5.26 -2.66 7.92
N ARG A 88 4.05 -2.49 7.37
CA ARG A 88 2.84 -3.16 7.90
C ARG A 88 2.97 -4.68 7.78
N VAL A 89 3.47 -5.18 6.65
CA VAL A 89 3.74 -6.62 6.47
C VAL A 89 4.80 -7.12 7.45
N ARG A 90 5.83 -6.31 7.75
CA ARG A 90 6.82 -6.61 8.79
C ARG A 90 6.17 -6.75 10.17
N GLU A 91 5.28 -5.84 10.54
CA GLU A 91 4.56 -5.88 11.82
C GLU A 91 3.76 -7.19 11.95
N HIS A 92 3.02 -7.59 10.91
CA HIS A 92 2.30 -8.86 10.87
C HIS A 92 3.23 -10.07 11.02
N LEU A 93 4.38 -10.06 10.33
CA LEU A 93 5.39 -11.12 10.45
C LEU A 93 5.90 -11.25 11.90
N LEU A 94 6.24 -10.13 12.55
CA LEU A 94 6.73 -10.13 13.93
C LEU A 94 5.66 -10.55 14.94
N ALA A 95 4.40 -10.16 14.72
CA ALA A 95 3.27 -10.63 15.50
C ALA A 95 3.08 -12.14 15.36
N GLU A 96 3.17 -12.66 14.14
CA GLU A 96 3.04 -14.09 13.85
C GLU A 96 4.17 -14.92 14.44
N CYS A 97 5.42 -14.44 14.38
CA CYS A 97 6.54 -15.08 15.07
C CYS A 97 6.27 -15.20 16.57
N ARG A 98 5.79 -14.13 17.23
CA ARG A 98 5.44 -14.17 18.66
C ARG A 98 4.32 -15.16 18.94
N ARG A 99 3.28 -15.19 18.09
CA ARG A 99 2.15 -16.13 18.22
C ARG A 99 2.61 -17.59 18.13
N ARG A 100 3.54 -17.90 17.24
CA ARG A 100 4.13 -19.25 17.06
C ARG A 100 5.27 -19.55 18.04
N LYS A 101 5.59 -18.63 18.97
CA LYS A 101 6.75 -18.71 19.88
C LYS A 101 8.07 -18.94 19.13
N LEU A 102 8.22 -18.26 18.00
CA LEU A 102 9.45 -18.20 17.22
C LEU A 102 10.26 -16.99 17.64
N GLU A 103 11.56 -17.20 17.88
CA GLU A 103 12.49 -16.09 17.96
C GLU A 103 12.52 -15.37 16.59
N PRO A 104 12.34 -14.03 16.56
CA PRO A 104 12.37 -13.27 15.33
C PRO A 104 13.67 -13.53 14.55
N PRO A 105 13.60 -13.76 13.22
CA PRO A 105 14.79 -13.89 12.40
C PRO A 105 15.65 -12.62 12.45
N THR A 106 16.88 -12.72 11.95
CA THR A 106 17.73 -11.53 11.75
C THR A 106 17.02 -10.51 10.85
N ALA A 107 17.32 -9.22 11.05
CA ALA A 107 16.66 -8.13 10.31
C ALA A 107 16.73 -8.33 8.79
N GLY A 108 17.91 -8.68 8.26
CA GLY A 108 18.06 -8.97 6.83
C GLY A 108 17.25 -10.18 6.34
N ARG A 109 16.98 -11.15 7.22
CA ARG A 109 16.13 -12.30 6.89
C ARG A 109 14.65 -11.94 6.92
N ILE A 110 14.23 -11.10 7.88
CA ILE A 110 12.90 -10.49 7.91
C ILE A 110 12.64 -9.73 6.60
N ASP A 111 13.57 -8.89 6.16
CA ASP A 111 13.42 -8.10 4.93
C ASP A 111 13.28 -9.00 3.69
N ARG A 112 14.02 -10.12 3.65
CA ARG A 112 13.89 -11.11 2.57
C ARG A 112 12.55 -11.81 2.59
N ILE A 113 12.05 -12.22 3.76
CA ILE A 113 10.73 -12.85 3.91
C ILE A 113 9.64 -11.87 3.45
N VAL A 114 9.65 -10.64 3.96
CA VAL A 114 8.67 -9.60 3.59
C VAL A 114 8.68 -9.33 2.09
N ARG A 115 9.87 -9.12 1.49
CA ARG A 115 9.98 -8.91 0.05
C ARG A 115 9.48 -10.10 -0.76
N SER A 116 9.81 -11.32 -0.33
CA SER A 116 9.37 -12.55 -1.00
C SER A 116 7.86 -12.73 -0.91
N ALA A 117 7.27 -12.47 0.26
CA ALA A 117 5.82 -12.54 0.46
C ALA A 117 5.09 -11.51 -0.39
N LEU A 118 5.58 -10.26 -0.42
CA LEU A 118 5.00 -9.21 -1.26
C LEU A 118 5.07 -9.58 -2.74
N SER A 119 6.22 -10.02 -3.23
CA SER A 119 6.39 -10.42 -4.63
C SER A 119 5.47 -11.59 -5.00
N ARG A 120 5.41 -12.64 -4.17
CA ARG A 120 4.53 -13.79 -4.41
C ARG A 120 3.05 -13.44 -4.36
N GLY A 121 2.67 -12.60 -3.40
CA GLY A 121 1.29 -12.10 -3.32
C GLY A 121 0.90 -11.28 -4.55
N GLU A 122 1.84 -10.51 -5.12
CA GLU A 122 1.59 -9.78 -6.36
C GLU A 122 1.41 -10.71 -7.55
N ASP A 123 2.25 -11.74 -7.65
CA ASP A 123 2.16 -12.75 -8.71
C ASP A 123 0.79 -13.44 -8.70
N ILE A 124 0.27 -13.82 -7.52
CA ILE A 124 -1.07 -14.41 -7.39
C ILE A 124 -2.15 -13.44 -7.88
N LEU A 125 -2.05 -12.16 -7.52
CA LEU A 125 -3.00 -11.14 -7.96
C LEU A 125 -2.95 -10.92 -9.49
N PHE A 126 -1.76 -10.94 -10.09
CA PHE A 126 -1.61 -10.87 -11.54
C PHE A 126 -2.24 -12.08 -12.22
N ASP A 127 -1.98 -13.29 -11.73
CA ASP A 127 -2.56 -14.51 -12.29
C ASP A 127 -4.10 -14.51 -12.17
N GLN A 128 -4.63 -14.00 -11.05
CA GLN A 128 -6.08 -13.82 -10.85
C GLN A 128 -6.68 -12.85 -11.88
N VAL A 129 -6.06 -11.69 -12.11
CA VAL A 129 -6.51 -10.72 -13.14
C VAL A 129 -6.47 -11.34 -14.52
N LEU A 130 -5.36 -11.99 -14.88
CA LEU A 130 -5.18 -12.62 -16.19
C LEU A 130 -6.22 -13.71 -16.45
N SER A 131 -6.56 -14.52 -15.44
CA SER A 131 -7.58 -15.57 -15.56
C SER A 131 -8.97 -15.04 -15.92
N ARG A 132 -9.22 -13.74 -15.73
CA ARG A 132 -10.49 -13.06 -16.00
C ARG A 132 -10.48 -12.24 -17.29
N LEU A 133 -9.35 -12.17 -17.99
CA LEU A 133 -9.24 -11.41 -19.24
C LEU A 133 -9.51 -12.32 -20.45
N PRO A 134 -10.55 -12.05 -21.25
CA PRO A 134 -10.77 -12.77 -22.51
C PRO A 134 -9.65 -12.52 -23.51
N THR A 135 -9.34 -13.52 -24.34
CA THR A 135 -8.26 -13.44 -25.36
C THR A 135 -8.43 -12.24 -26.30
N ALA A 136 -9.66 -11.89 -26.67
CA ALA A 136 -9.95 -10.71 -27.49
C ALA A 136 -9.55 -9.39 -26.80
N VAL A 137 -9.76 -9.29 -25.49
CA VAL A 137 -9.37 -8.12 -24.69
C VAL A 137 -7.84 -8.07 -24.57
N VAL A 138 -7.20 -9.21 -24.33
CA VAL A 138 -5.73 -9.32 -24.27
C VAL A 138 -5.09 -8.80 -25.55
N ALA A 139 -5.61 -9.20 -26.73
CA ALA A 139 -5.09 -8.71 -28.02
C ALA A 139 -5.18 -7.18 -28.14
N LYS A 140 -6.32 -6.59 -27.73
CA LYS A 140 -6.52 -5.13 -27.73
C LYS A 140 -5.60 -4.42 -26.74
N LEU A 141 -5.40 -4.97 -25.54
CA LEU A 141 -4.48 -4.42 -24.53
C LEU A 141 -3.02 -4.43 -25.03
N VAL A 142 -2.59 -5.49 -25.72
CA VAL A 142 -1.25 -5.55 -26.32
C VAL A 142 -1.10 -4.52 -27.44
N ALA A 143 -2.11 -4.42 -28.31
CA ALA A 143 -2.14 -3.43 -29.40
C ALA A 143 -2.06 -1.98 -28.88
N LEU A 144 -2.65 -1.70 -27.71
CA LEU A 144 -2.68 -0.37 -27.08
C LEU A 144 -1.31 0.25 -26.83
N VAL A 145 -0.27 -0.58 -26.67
CA VAL A 145 1.11 -0.12 -26.44
C VAL A 145 2.08 -0.52 -27.55
N ALA A 146 1.59 -1.14 -28.63
CA ALA A 146 2.41 -1.52 -29.77
C ALA A 146 3.09 -0.28 -30.40
N PRO A 147 4.29 -0.41 -30.99
CA PRO A 147 4.91 0.69 -31.71
C PRO A 147 4.05 1.07 -32.92
N ALA A 148 3.90 2.36 -33.19
CA ALA A 148 3.36 2.84 -34.46
C ALA A 148 4.33 2.39 -35.57
N GLY A 149 3.87 1.51 -36.47
CA GLY A 149 4.65 0.99 -37.59
C GLY A 149 4.19 1.56 -38.93
N GLU A 150 5.12 1.77 -39.85
CA GLU A 150 4.90 2.34 -41.20
C GLU A 150 4.05 1.44 -42.12
N GLU A 151 3.84 0.16 -41.76
CA GLU A 151 2.98 -0.79 -42.48
C GLU A 151 1.63 -1.04 -41.80
N ALA A 152 1.19 -0.15 -40.90
CA ALA A 152 -0.15 -0.18 -40.34
C ALA A 152 -1.14 0.46 -41.33
N GLY A 153 -1.46 -0.26 -42.41
CA GLY A 153 -2.59 0.10 -43.26
C GLY A 153 -3.86 0.20 -42.41
N GLU A 154 -4.46 1.39 -42.36
CA GLU A 154 -5.78 1.70 -41.77
C GLU A 154 -6.05 1.15 -40.35
N LEU A 155 -5.02 0.83 -39.57
CA LEU A 155 -5.19 0.49 -38.16
C LEU A 155 -5.12 1.77 -37.35
N GLU A 156 -6.25 2.12 -36.72
CA GLU A 156 -6.38 3.18 -35.72
C GLU A 156 -5.12 3.28 -34.85
N ASP A 157 -4.54 4.48 -34.74
CA ASP A 157 -3.34 4.69 -33.92
C ASP A 157 -3.67 4.45 -32.44
N TRP A 158 -3.57 3.20 -32.01
CA TRP A 158 -3.85 2.75 -30.65
C TRP A 158 -2.96 3.45 -29.62
N SER A 159 -1.78 3.94 -30.02
CA SER A 159 -0.92 4.76 -29.17
C SER A 159 -1.54 6.15 -28.94
N ALA A 160 -2.10 6.77 -29.98
CA ALA A 160 -2.90 8.00 -29.82
C ALA A 160 -4.16 7.76 -28.97
N VAL A 161 -4.82 6.60 -29.11
CA VAL A 161 -5.96 6.21 -28.26
C VAL A 161 -5.54 6.14 -26.79
N LEU A 162 -4.41 5.47 -26.47
CA LEU A 162 -3.89 5.40 -25.12
C LEU A 162 -3.55 6.78 -24.54
N ALA A 163 -2.91 7.64 -25.33
CA ALA A 163 -2.58 9.01 -24.94
C ALA A 163 -3.85 9.83 -24.66
N SER A 164 -4.86 9.71 -25.54
CA SER A 164 -6.17 10.34 -25.36
C SER A 164 -6.85 9.88 -24.07
N ILE A 165 -6.88 8.57 -23.79
CA ILE A 165 -7.48 8.01 -22.57
C ILE A 165 -6.80 8.55 -21.30
N ARG A 166 -5.48 8.74 -21.32
CA ARG A 166 -4.72 9.28 -20.17
C ARG A 166 -4.90 10.78 -19.95
N SER A 167 -5.25 11.52 -20.99
CA SER A 167 -5.34 12.98 -20.89
C SER A 167 -6.48 13.43 -19.97
N ASP A 168 -6.20 14.46 -19.19
CA ASP A 168 -7.18 15.13 -18.33
C ASP A 168 -8.26 15.85 -19.17
N PRO A 169 -9.47 16.05 -18.61
CA PRO A 169 -10.51 16.82 -19.27
C PRO A 169 -10.13 18.30 -19.40
N GLY A 170 -10.52 18.90 -20.53
CA GLY A 170 -10.40 20.34 -20.76
C GLY A 170 -11.45 21.18 -20.01
N ASN A 171 -11.45 22.50 -20.23
CA ASN A 171 -12.44 23.42 -19.66
C ASN A 171 -13.89 23.05 -20.05
N VAL A 172 -14.87 23.43 -19.24
CA VAL A 172 -16.30 23.16 -19.50
C VAL A 172 -16.74 23.72 -20.85
N SER A 173 -16.93 22.83 -21.82
CA SER A 173 -17.41 23.14 -23.17
C SER A 173 -18.11 21.92 -23.79
N LEU A 174 -18.96 22.13 -24.80
CA LEU A 174 -19.56 21.03 -25.56
C LEU A 174 -18.49 20.17 -26.23
N ASN A 175 -17.44 20.79 -26.78
CA ASN A 175 -16.34 20.07 -27.42
C ASN A 175 -15.59 19.17 -26.43
N THR A 176 -15.41 19.64 -25.19
CA THR A 176 -14.84 18.82 -24.11
C THR A 176 -15.74 17.63 -23.82
N MET A 177 -17.05 17.82 -23.71
CA MET A 177 -17.99 16.72 -23.48
C MET A 177 -17.94 15.68 -24.60
N LEU A 178 -17.93 16.10 -25.87
CA LEU A 178 -17.79 15.18 -27.01
C LEU A 178 -16.45 14.43 -27.00
N THR A 179 -15.36 15.11 -26.61
CA THR A 179 -14.04 14.49 -26.46
C THR A 179 -14.04 13.43 -25.36
N GLU A 180 -14.64 13.72 -24.20
CA GLU A 180 -14.77 12.76 -23.11
C GLU A 180 -15.70 11.58 -23.46
N ILE A 181 -16.76 11.80 -24.25
CA ILE A 181 -17.60 10.72 -24.79
C ILE A 181 -16.77 9.81 -25.70
N ALA A 182 -15.99 10.36 -26.63
CA ALA A 182 -15.12 9.58 -27.51
C ALA A 182 -14.08 8.77 -26.72
N LYS A 183 -13.49 9.34 -25.65
CA LYS A 183 -12.62 8.60 -24.73
C LYS A 183 -13.37 7.44 -24.06
N LEU A 184 -14.59 7.67 -23.58
CA LEU A 184 -15.40 6.63 -22.93
C LEU A 184 -15.76 5.50 -23.91
N GLU A 185 -16.11 5.84 -25.15
CA GLU A 185 -16.37 4.88 -26.22
C GLU A 185 -15.13 4.06 -26.55
N ALA A 186 -13.95 4.69 -26.64
CA ALA A 186 -12.68 3.99 -26.84
C ALA A 186 -12.38 3.00 -25.69
N VAL A 187 -12.57 3.41 -24.43
CA VAL A 187 -12.41 2.52 -23.26
C VAL A 187 -13.40 1.35 -23.31
N ARG A 188 -14.66 1.62 -23.67
CA ARG A 188 -15.70 0.58 -23.84
C ARG A 188 -15.36 -0.38 -24.99
N GLY A 189 -14.81 0.14 -26.09
CA GLY A 189 -14.40 -0.64 -27.26
C GLY A 189 -13.29 -1.65 -26.95
N ILE A 190 -12.44 -1.39 -25.95
CA ILE A 190 -11.45 -2.36 -25.46
C ILE A 190 -12.12 -3.53 -24.74
N GLY A 191 -13.18 -3.27 -23.99
CA GLY A 191 -14.05 -4.30 -23.41
C GLY A 191 -13.48 -5.00 -22.17
N VAL A 192 -12.70 -4.29 -21.33
CA VAL A 192 -12.23 -4.83 -20.05
C VAL A 192 -13.44 -5.20 -19.17
N PRO A 193 -13.57 -6.46 -18.69
CA PRO A 193 -14.70 -6.87 -17.87
C PRO A 193 -14.80 -6.06 -16.57
N ALA A 194 -16.02 -5.70 -16.16
CA ALA A 194 -16.25 -4.94 -14.91
C ALA A 194 -15.75 -5.69 -13.66
N GLU A 195 -15.87 -7.02 -13.66
CA GLU A 195 -15.52 -7.91 -12.55
C GLU A 195 -14.04 -8.33 -12.52
N VAL A 196 -13.20 -7.78 -13.41
CA VAL A 196 -11.79 -8.21 -13.54
C VAL A 196 -11.02 -8.08 -12.23
N PHE A 197 -11.32 -7.05 -11.43
CA PHE A 197 -10.68 -6.76 -10.14
C PHE A 197 -11.49 -7.21 -8.91
N THR A 198 -12.55 -8.00 -9.09
CA THR A 198 -13.40 -8.43 -7.97
C THR A 198 -12.64 -9.26 -6.95
N GLY A 199 -12.71 -8.87 -5.68
CA GLY A 199 -11.93 -9.46 -4.59
C GLY A 199 -10.51 -8.89 -4.42
N ILE A 200 -10.10 -7.90 -5.22
CA ILE A 200 -8.82 -7.20 -5.07
C ILE A 200 -9.08 -5.85 -4.39
N ALA A 201 -8.28 -5.52 -3.38
CA ALA A 201 -8.45 -4.28 -2.62
C ALA A 201 -8.30 -3.04 -3.54
N PRO A 202 -9.23 -2.05 -3.48
CA PRO A 202 -9.21 -0.89 -4.37
C PRO A 202 -7.89 -0.11 -4.37
N LYS A 203 -7.24 0.00 -3.20
CA LYS A 203 -5.93 0.67 -3.05
C LYS A 203 -4.83 0.04 -3.92
N ILE A 204 -4.88 -1.28 -4.13
CA ILE A 204 -3.93 -2.00 -4.99
C ILE A 204 -4.18 -1.63 -6.45
N VAL A 205 -5.44 -1.67 -6.88
CA VAL A 205 -5.85 -1.31 -8.25
C VAL A 205 -5.49 0.15 -8.56
N THR A 206 -5.72 1.07 -7.62
CA THR A 206 -5.31 2.47 -7.73
C THR A 206 -3.79 2.60 -7.85
N GLY A 207 -3.02 1.81 -7.11
CA GLY A 207 -1.55 1.77 -7.22
C GLY A 207 -1.07 1.33 -8.61
N TRP A 208 -1.65 0.25 -9.16
CA TRP A 208 -1.36 -0.20 -10.52
C TRP A 208 -1.76 0.82 -11.58
N ARG A 209 -2.94 1.43 -11.45
CA ARG A 209 -3.38 2.55 -12.32
C ARG A 209 -2.39 3.71 -12.25
N GLY A 210 -1.95 4.10 -11.06
CA GLY A 210 -0.99 5.19 -10.87
C GLY A 210 0.33 4.93 -11.58
N ARG A 211 0.83 3.69 -11.48
CA ARG A 211 2.02 3.24 -12.22
C ARG A 211 1.81 3.30 -13.74
N ALA A 212 0.71 2.72 -14.23
CA ALA A 212 0.39 2.67 -15.66
C ALA A 212 0.17 4.06 -16.28
N ALA A 213 -0.32 5.02 -15.51
CA ALA A 213 -0.57 6.38 -15.98
C ALA A 213 0.73 7.15 -16.28
N VAL A 214 1.79 6.91 -15.50
CA VAL A 214 3.06 7.65 -15.57
C VAL A 214 4.09 6.97 -16.48
N GLU A 215 4.07 5.63 -16.55
CA GLU A 215 5.02 4.90 -17.39
C GLU A 215 4.80 5.14 -18.89
N SER A 216 5.89 5.29 -19.64
CA SER A 216 5.83 5.45 -21.09
C SER A 216 5.34 4.17 -21.76
N PRO A 217 4.71 4.26 -22.95
CA PRO A 217 4.26 3.07 -23.69
C PRO A 217 5.38 2.04 -23.94
N SER A 218 6.61 2.50 -24.19
CA SER A 218 7.78 1.63 -24.33
C SER A 218 8.14 0.91 -23.03
N HIS A 219 8.03 1.57 -21.87
CA HIS A 219 8.30 0.94 -20.58
C HIS A 219 7.23 -0.11 -20.25
N LEU A 220 5.95 0.19 -20.54
CA LEU A 220 4.86 -0.76 -20.35
C LEU A 220 5.02 -2.03 -21.20
N ARG A 221 5.53 -1.89 -22.43
CA ARG A 221 5.91 -3.04 -23.28
C ARG A 221 7.07 -3.86 -22.73
N GLY A 222 7.97 -3.24 -21.96
CA GLY A 222 9.14 -3.91 -21.40
C GLY A 222 8.83 -4.85 -20.23
N HIS A 223 7.63 -4.76 -19.66
CA HIS A 223 7.21 -5.63 -18.56
C HIS A 223 6.92 -7.05 -19.04
N PRO A 224 7.02 -8.06 -18.14
CA PRO A 224 6.42 -9.36 -18.39
C PRO A 224 4.92 -9.21 -18.71
N LEU A 225 4.42 -10.02 -19.64
CA LEU A 225 3.05 -9.90 -20.18
C LEU A 225 1.98 -9.80 -19.08
N ARG A 226 2.10 -10.60 -18.00
CA ARG A 226 1.16 -10.56 -16.86
C ARG A 226 1.08 -9.19 -16.17
N VAL A 227 2.22 -8.53 -16.02
CA VAL A 227 2.33 -7.22 -15.40
C VAL A 227 1.79 -6.17 -16.36
N GLN A 228 2.22 -6.19 -17.62
CA GLN A 228 1.74 -5.30 -18.67
C GLN A 228 0.21 -5.30 -18.76
N LEU A 229 -0.41 -6.47 -18.90
CA LEU A 229 -1.86 -6.62 -19.04
C LEU A 229 -2.60 -6.13 -17.79
N THR A 230 -2.11 -6.45 -16.60
CA THR A 230 -2.74 -6.00 -15.35
C THR A 230 -2.68 -4.48 -15.20
N LEU A 231 -1.53 -3.86 -15.48
CA LEU A 231 -1.35 -2.42 -15.41
C LEU A 231 -2.29 -1.69 -16.39
N LEU A 232 -2.37 -2.17 -17.63
CA LEU A 232 -3.27 -1.59 -18.64
C LEU A 232 -4.75 -1.81 -18.29
N ALA A 233 -5.13 -3.01 -17.83
CA ALA A 233 -6.48 -3.28 -17.38
C ALA A 233 -6.87 -2.38 -16.19
N ALA A 234 -5.96 -2.17 -15.23
CA ALA A 234 -6.19 -1.31 -14.07
C ALA A 234 -6.36 0.16 -14.47
N LEU A 235 -5.53 0.63 -15.42
CA LEU A 235 -5.67 1.96 -16.00
C LEU A 235 -7.07 2.14 -16.62
N LEU A 236 -7.47 1.25 -17.52
CA LEU A 236 -8.75 1.37 -18.23
C LEU A 236 -9.96 1.22 -17.31
N HIS A 237 -9.92 0.28 -16.36
CA HIS A 237 -10.99 0.07 -15.39
C HIS A 237 -11.25 1.32 -14.53
N CYS A 238 -10.18 1.96 -14.05
CA CYS A 238 -10.29 3.21 -13.31
C CYS A 238 -10.70 4.38 -14.21
N ARG A 239 -10.09 4.51 -15.41
CA ARG A 239 -10.40 5.59 -16.36
C ARG A 239 -11.84 5.56 -16.83
N TYR A 240 -12.45 4.39 -16.99
CA TYR A 240 -13.87 4.26 -17.29
C TYR A 240 -14.74 5.04 -16.27
N ARG A 241 -14.46 4.86 -14.98
CA ARG A 241 -15.20 5.52 -13.89
C ARG A 241 -14.88 7.01 -13.82
N GLU A 242 -13.59 7.35 -13.88
CA GLU A 242 -13.13 8.75 -13.86
C GLU A 242 -13.75 9.59 -15.01
N ILE A 243 -13.81 9.04 -16.22
CA ILE A 243 -14.42 9.71 -17.39
C ILE A 243 -15.94 9.82 -17.20
N THR A 244 -16.58 8.79 -16.66
CA THR A 244 -18.03 8.83 -16.37
C THR A 244 -18.35 9.92 -15.36
N ASP A 245 -17.61 10.00 -14.25
CA ASP A 245 -17.77 11.04 -13.24
C ASP A 245 -17.51 12.44 -13.82
N THR A 246 -16.48 12.56 -14.66
CA THR A 246 -16.17 13.80 -15.39
C THR A 246 -17.33 14.23 -16.30
N LEU A 247 -17.93 13.30 -17.04
CA LEU A 247 -19.07 13.60 -17.92
C LEU A 247 -20.28 14.08 -17.13
N VAL A 248 -20.55 13.48 -15.96
CA VAL A 248 -21.62 13.93 -15.05
C VAL A 248 -21.35 15.35 -14.56
N GLU A 249 -20.11 15.65 -14.16
CA GLU A 249 -19.72 16.99 -13.70
C GLU A 249 -19.81 18.04 -14.82
N LEU A 250 -19.36 17.71 -16.03
CA LEU A 250 -19.51 18.55 -17.21
C LEU A 250 -20.98 18.82 -17.53
N LEU A 251 -21.83 17.79 -17.46
CA LEU A 251 -23.27 17.93 -17.66
C LEU A 251 -23.89 18.87 -16.61
N ASN A 252 -23.61 18.64 -15.32
CA ASN A 252 -24.09 19.49 -14.23
C ASN A 252 -23.68 20.95 -14.45
N SER A 253 -22.40 21.19 -14.76
CA SER A 253 -21.86 22.51 -15.06
C SER A 253 -22.56 23.19 -16.25
N THR A 254 -22.85 22.44 -17.31
CA THR A 254 -23.57 22.99 -18.48
C THR A 254 -25.00 23.38 -18.15
N VAL A 255 -25.72 22.56 -17.39
CA VAL A 255 -27.10 22.84 -16.94
C VAL A 255 -27.12 24.10 -16.07
N HIS A 256 -26.20 24.24 -15.11
CA HIS A 256 -26.09 25.44 -14.29
C HIS A 256 -25.83 26.70 -15.13
N ARG A 257 -24.95 26.62 -16.15
CA ARG A 257 -24.67 27.75 -17.04
C ARG A 257 -25.88 28.15 -17.88
N ILE A 258 -26.70 27.19 -18.29
CA ILE A 258 -27.94 27.44 -19.04
C ILE A 258 -28.97 28.11 -18.13
N ASN A 259 -29.17 27.60 -16.91
CA ASN A 259 -30.09 28.18 -15.93
C ASN A 259 -29.70 29.63 -15.58
N ALA A 260 -28.44 29.88 -15.27
CA ALA A 260 -27.96 31.24 -14.99
C ALA A 260 -28.18 32.21 -16.17
N ARG A 261 -27.98 31.73 -17.41
CA ARG A 261 -28.26 32.54 -18.62
C ARG A 261 -29.76 32.79 -18.81
N ALA A 262 -30.60 31.81 -18.50
CA ALA A 262 -32.05 31.95 -18.58
C ALA A 262 -32.55 32.99 -17.56
N GLU A 263 -32.09 32.93 -16.31
CA GLU A 263 -32.42 33.89 -15.25
C GLU A 263 -31.99 35.32 -15.61
N VAL A 264 -30.77 35.49 -16.13
CA VAL A 264 -30.28 36.81 -16.60
C VAL A 264 -31.13 37.32 -17.76
N ARG A 265 -31.52 36.47 -18.71
CA ARG A 265 -32.42 36.87 -19.81
C ARG A 265 -33.81 37.25 -19.31
N VAL A 266 -34.39 36.51 -18.37
CA VAL A 266 -35.69 36.82 -17.77
C VAL A 266 -35.63 38.14 -17.02
N THR A 267 -34.59 38.35 -16.20
CA THR A 267 -34.37 39.59 -15.45
C THR A 267 -34.22 40.80 -16.39
N ASN A 268 -33.39 40.67 -17.43
CA ASN A 268 -33.18 41.74 -18.42
C ASN A 268 -34.42 41.98 -19.29
N GLY A 269 -35.19 40.93 -19.61
CA GLY A 269 -36.45 41.02 -20.35
C GLY A 269 -37.56 41.70 -19.56
N CYS A 270 -37.67 41.38 -18.26
CA CYS A 270 -38.61 42.02 -17.33
C CYS A 270 -38.25 43.49 -17.08
N GLY A 271 -36.96 43.83 -16.94
CA GLY A 271 -36.50 45.22 -16.85
C GLY A 271 -36.83 46.04 -18.11
N ARG A 272 -36.65 45.47 -19.31
CA ARG A 272 -37.03 46.12 -20.58
C ARG A 272 -38.54 46.31 -20.77
N ARG A 273 -39.38 45.40 -20.25
CA ARG A 273 -40.85 45.57 -20.28
C ARG A 273 -41.34 46.64 -19.31
N ARG A 274 -40.74 46.76 -18.11
CA ARG A 274 -41.08 47.84 -17.16
C ARG A 274 -40.66 49.23 -17.67
N GLY A 275 -39.54 49.34 -18.39
CA GLY A 275 -39.10 50.61 -19.00
C GLY A 275 -39.92 51.10 -20.21
N ARG A 276 -40.79 50.26 -20.80
CA ARG A 276 -41.72 50.67 -21.87
C ARG A 276 -43.13 51.01 -21.38
N GLY A 277 -43.45 50.72 -20.11
CA GLY A 277 -44.76 50.97 -19.50
C GLY A 277 -44.91 52.30 -18.74
N GLN A 278 -43.83 53.08 -18.59
CA GLN A 278 -43.87 54.42 -17.98
C GLN A 278 -43.67 55.51 -19.05
N ARG A 279 -44.66 55.69 -19.91
CA ARG A 279 -45.02 57.03 -20.44
C ARG A 279 -46.40 57.35 -19.91
N VAL A 280 -46.46 57.69 -18.63
CA VAL A 280 -47.64 58.37 -18.08
C VAL A 280 -47.51 59.84 -18.46
N VAL A 281 -48.56 60.29 -19.13
CA VAL A 281 -48.84 61.64 -19.61
C VAL A 281 -48.67 62.66 -18.48
N GLN A 282 -47.90 63.72 -18.73
CA GLN A 282 -47.95 64.93 -17.90
C GLN A 282 -49.29 65.65 -18.09
N PRO A 283 -49.83 66.24 -17.02
CA PRO A 283 -50.49 67.52 -17.17
C PRO A 283 -49.97 68.57 -16.18
N GLY A 284 -49.75 69.78 -16.70
CA GLY A 284 -50.13 71.03 -16.03
C GLY A 284 -49.27 71.54 -14.87
N ALA A 285 -48.60 72.66 -15.11
CA ALA A 285 -47.82 73.49 -14.19
C ALA A 285 -48.60 74.00 -12.96
N VAL A 286 -47.90 74.32 -11.86
CA VAL A 286 -47.92 75.62 -11.13
C VAL A 286 -46.68 75.73 -10.21
N LEU A 287 -46.20 76.97 -10.07
CA LEU A 287 -45.01 77.54 -9.42
C LEU A 287 -44.84 77.24 -7.92
N ALA A 288 -43.58 77.14 -7.45
CA ALA A 288 -42.96 78.07 -6.47
C ALA A 288 -41.69 77.50 -5.79
N GLY A 289 -40.59 78.27 -5.87
CA GLY A 289 -39.70 78.62 -4.74
C GLY A 289 -38.75 77.58 -4.12
N GLY A 290 -37.46 77.91 -4.08
CA GLY A 290 -36.58 77.48 -2.98
C GLY A 290 -35.19 77.01 -3.38
N ALA A 291 -34.17 77.78 -2.96
CA ALA A 291 -32.74 77.63 -3.20
C ALA A 291 -32.08 76.35 -2.62
N GLY A 292 -30.94 75.95 -3.19
CA GLY A 292 -29.99 75.00 -2.57
C GLY A 292 -28.94 74.44 -3.53
N GLU A 293 -27.68 74.78 -3.29
CA GLU A 293 -26.43 74.50 -4.04
C GLU A 293 -26.01 73.01 -4.21
N PRO A 294 -24.94 72.72 -5.02
CA PRO A 294 -24.70 71.40 -5.64
C PRO A 294 -23.73 70.49 -4.88
N LEU A 295 -23.86 69.16 -5.07
CA LEU A 295 -22.85 68.16 -4.72
C LEU A 295 -22.32 67.43 -5.96
N VAL A 296 -20.98 67.39 -6.00
CA VAL A 296 -20.04 66.84 -7.00
C VAL A 296 -20.07 65.29 -7.04
N PRO A 297 -19.75 64.63 -8.17
CA PRO A 297 -19.83 63.18 -8.32
C PRO A 297 -18.54 62.45 -7.91
N LEU A 298 -18.66 61.18 -7.51
CA LEU A 298 -17.52 60.25 -7.38
C LEU A 298 -17.68 58.98 -8.26
N PRO A 299 -16.57 58.36 -8.71
CA PRO A 299 -16.54 57.48 -9.86
C PRO A 299 -16.53 55.99 -9.53
N ARG A 300 -16.80 55.21 -10.58
CA ARG A 300 -16.65 53.75 -10.68
C ARG A 300 -15.21 53.30 -10.41
N ARG A 301 -15.05 52.24 -9.62
CA ARG A 301 -13.84 51.39 -9.62
C ARG A 301 -14.16 49.98 -10.07
N THR A 302 -13.50 49.59 -11.15
CA THR A 302 -13.30 48.23 -11.65
C THR A 302 -12.41 47.43 -10.68
N SER A 303 -12.81 46.21 -10.31
CA SER A 303 -11.91 45.25 -9.64
C SER A 303 -11.37 44.24 -10.65
N CYS A 304 -10.05 44.22 -10.72
CA CYS A 304 -9.22 43.37 -11.54
C CYS A 304 -9.04 41.97 -10.91
N CYS A 305 -8.63 41.05 -11.77
CA CYS A 305 -8.13 39.69 -11.55
C CYS A 305 -7.31 39.50 -10.26
N SER A 306 -7.44 38.33 -9.65
CA SER A 306 -6.37 37.75 -8.82
C SER A 306 -5.85 36.46 -9.44
N ARG A 307 -4.55 36.51 -9.70
CA ARG A 307 -3.63 35.48 -10.16
C ARG A 307 -2.98 34.86 -8.92
N TRP A 308 -2.79 33.55 -8.93
CA TRP A 308 -1.93 32.84 -7.97
C TRP A 308 -0.48 33.38 -8.02
N PRO A 309 0.27 33.25 -6.91
CA PRO A 309 1.42 32.34 -7.02
C PRO A 309 1.72 31.50 -5.77
N SER A 310 2.42 30.42 -6.06
CA SER A 310 3.01 29.39 -5.21
C SER A 310 4.18 29.89 -4.35
N ALA A 311 4.45 29.13 -3.28
CA ALA A 311 5.76 28.71 -2.76
C ALA A 311 6.02 28.98 -1.27
N SER A 312 6.53 27.92 -0.65
CA SER A 312 7.00 27.68 0.71
C SER A 312 8.20 28.55 1.17
N VAL A 313 8.31 28.81 2.48
CA VAL A 313 9.44 28.41 3.37
C VAL A 313 9.31 29.02 4.79
N SER A 314 9.47 28.15 5.79
CA SER A 314 9.89 28.28 7.20
C SER A 314 9.33 29.38 8.12
N ARG A 315 8.82 28.98 9.29
CA ARG A 315 9.37 29.41 10.59
C ARG A 315 9.05 28.45 11.74
N ARG A 316 10.01 28.46 12.66
CA ARG A 316 10.23 27.70 13.88
C ARG A 316 9.39 28.26 15.04
N ALA A 317 8.81 27.41 15.90
CA ALA A 317 8.58 27.72 17.31
C ALA A 317 8.41 26.45 18.15
N ARG A 318 9.16 26.40 19.26
CA ARG A 318 9.08 25.42 20.36
C ARG A 318 7.88 25.74 21.25
N THR A 319 7.30 24.72 21.87
CA THR A 319 6.99 24.68 23.31
C THR A 319 6.79 23.23 23.73
N GLY A 320 7.37 22.86 24.86
CA GLY A 320 7.29 21.52 25.42
C GLY A 320 6.01 21.28 26.21
N SER A 321 5.72 20.01 26.46
CA SER A 321 5.12 19.59 27.73
C SER A 321 5.45 18.13 27.96
N ALA A 322 6.12 17.86 29.06
CA ALA A 322 6.46 16.53 29.55
C ALA A 322 5.19 15.91 30.15
N MET A 323 4.82 14.71 29.70
CA MET A 323 3.76 13.92 30.31
C MET A 323 4.43 12.78 31.07
N THR A 324 4.56 12.97 32.37
CA THR A 324 4.99 11.98 33.35
C THR A 324 3.85 10.98 33.53
N VAL A 325 4.07 9.71 33.19
CA VAL A 325 3.14 8.62 33.51
C VAL A 325 3.69 7.89 34.72
N HIS A 326 2.97 7.98 35.83
CA HIS A 326 3.18 7.21 37.04
C HIS A 326 2.97 5.71 36.76
N LEU A 327 3.91 4.87 37.19
CA LEU A 327 3.76 3.42 37.23
C LEU A 327 3.61 2.99 38.68
N ASP A 328 2.41 2.57 39.05
CA ASP A 328 2.18 1.76 40.25
C ASP A 328 2.81 0.38 40.02
N SER A 329 3.67 -0.02 40.96
CA SER A 329 4.29 -1.33 40.99
C SER A 329 3.68 -2.15 42.13
N ASP A 330 3.02 -3.24 41.76
CA ASP A 330 2.50 -4.25 42.69
C ASP A 330 3.60 -5.32 42.93
N PRO A 331 4.06 -5.59 44.17
CA PRO A 331 5.10 -6.56 44.43
C PRO A 331 4.52 -7.86 45.02
N ALA A 332 4.37 -8.89 44.18
CA ALA A 332 4.29 -10.26 44.65
C ALA A 332 4.95 -11.19 43.64
N LEU A 333 6.09 -11.78 44.02
CA LEU A 333 6.44 -13.21 43.81
C LEU A 333 7.89 -13.46 44.27
N SER A 334 7.95 -13.92 45.52
CA SER A 334 8.87 -14.86 46.16
C SER A 334 10.14 -15.36 45.43
N ARG A 335 11.26 -15.05 46.11
CA ARG A 335 12.51 -15.80 46.34
C ARG A 335 12.57 -17.28 45.89
N VAL A 336 13.66 -17.62 45.18
CA VAL A 336 14.28 -18.96 45.14
C VAL A 336 15.72 -18.80 45.66
N PRO A 337 16.19 -19.58 46.65
CA PRO A 337 17.56 -19.46 47.15
C PRO A 337 18.55 -20.24 46.27
N LEU A 338 19.68 -19.60 45.95
CA LEU A 338 20.89 -20.26 45.45
C LEU A 338 21.70 -20.71 46.67
N ASN A 339 21.83 -22.02 46.89
CA ASN A 339 22.80 -22.56 47.84
C ASN A 339 24.20 -22.50 47.22
N SER A 340 25.09 -21.73 47.84
CA SER A 340 26.54 -21.88 47.75
C SER A 340 26.97 -22.98 48.70
N ASP A 341 27.75 -23.95 48.21
CA ASP A 341 28.93 -24.51 48.86
C ASP A 341 29.29 -25.84 48.18
N THR A 342 30.46 -25.88 47.55
CA THR A 342 31.52 -26.87 47.79
C THR A 342 32.71 -26.50 46.90
N ALA A 343 33.76 -25.97 47.52
CA ALA A 343 35.06 -25.80 46.90
C ALA A 343 35.73 -27.17 46.68
N ALA A 344 36.09 -27.48 45.43
CA ALA A 344 37.00 -28.57 45.09
C ALA A 344 38.09 -28.03 44.16
N LYS A 345 39.35 -28.19 44.59
CA LYS A 345 40.58 -27.78 43.90
C LYS A 345 40.71 -28.44 42.51
N PRO A 346 41.31 -27.78 41.50
CA PRO A 346 41.43 -28.33 40.16
C PRO A 346 42.58 -29.35 40.08
N THR A 347 42.25 -30.55 39.60
CA THR A 347 43.25 -31.55 39.19
C THR A 347 43.57 -31.33 37.71
N ALA A 348 44.87 -31.26 37.41
CA ALA A 348 45.40 -31.05 36.07
C ALA A 348 44.94 -32.16 35.10
N TYR A 349 44.37 -31.76 33.97
CA TYR A 349 44.13 -32.65 32.84
C TYR A 349 44.56 -31.95 31.55
N GLN A 350 45.67 -32.40 30.98
CA GLN A 350 46.14 -32.05 29.65
C GLN A 350 45.42 -32.93 28.62
N PRO A 351 44.74 -32.37 27.60
CA PRO A 351 44.38 -33.12 26.42
C PRO A 351 45.44 -32.94 25.34
N THR A 352 45.99 -34.06 24.92
CA THR A 352 46.87 -34.26 23.78
C THR A 352 46.19 -33.83 22.46
N ARG A 353 46.94 -33.14 21.61
CA ARG A 353 46.58 -32.86 20.20
C ARG A 353 46.53 -34.16 19.40
N PRO A 354 45.59 -34.30 18.46
CA PRO A 354 45.83 -35.02 17.22
C PRO A 354 45.84 -34.09 16.01
N LYS A 355 46.50 -34.61 14.97
CA LYS A 355 47.08 -33.92 13.84
C LYS A 355 46.04 -33.53 12.78
N PHE A 356 46.34 -32.42 12.10
CA PHE A 356 45.78 -32.00 10.82
C PHE A 356 45.99 -33.11 9.77
N VAL A 357 44.94 -33.42 9.00
CA VAL A 357 45.05 -34.09 7.69
C VAL A 357 44.13 -33.34 6.74
N ASP A 358 44.74 -32.74 5.72
CA ASP A 358 44.08 -32.12 4.57
C ASP A 358 43.32 -33.17 3.75
N THR A 359 42.12 -32.83 3.31
CA THR A 359 41.53 -33.41 2.09
C THR A 359 40.49 -32.45 1.52
N THR A 360 40.88 -31.75 0.46
CA THR A 360 39.97 -31.14 -0.52
C THR A 360 39.33 -32.27 -1.34
N PRO A 361 38.06 -32.12 -1.79
CA PRO A 361 37.89 -31.89 -3.23
C PRO A 361 36.68 -31.03 -3.62
N GLY A 362 36.83 -30.35 -4.76
CA GLY A 362 35.87 -30.49 -5.85
C GLY A 362 34.67 -29.55 -5.90
N ARG A 363 34.85 -28.40 -6.59
CA ARG A 363 33.79 -27.69 -7.31
C ARG A 363 32.94 -28.66 -8.15
N THR A 364 31.63 -28.70 -7.94
CA THR A 364 30.66 -29.08 -8.98
C THR A 364 29.41 -28.20 -8.89
N ALA A 365 28.84 -27.96 -10.07
CA ALA A 365 27.96 -26.86 -10.42
C ALA A 365 26.59 -26.85 -9.72
N ARG A 366 26.16 -25.66 -9.27
CA ARG A 366 24.74 -25.35 -9.03
C ARG A 366 24.01 -25.33 -10.38
N ARG A 367 23.33 -26.43 -10.69
CA ARG A 367 22.37 -26.52 -11.79
C ARG A 367 21.06 -25.86 -11.34
N SER A 368 20.74 -24.72 -11.95
CA SER A 368 19.46 -24.04 -11.84
C SER A 368 18.35 -24.94 -12.42
N MET A 369 17.41 -25.37 -11.59
CA MET A 369 16.13 -25.91 -12.05
C MET A 369 15.24 -24.75 -12.53
N ILE A 370 15.45 -24.34 -13.77
CA ILE A 370 14.46 -23.62 -14.57
C ILE A 370 13.67 -24.73 -15.28
N ARG A 371 12.40 -24.93 -14.91
CA ARG A 371 11.49 -25.76 -15.69
C ARG A 371 11.05 -24.97 -16.92
N PRO A 372 11.24 -25.47 -18.16
CA PRO A 372 10.75 -24.78 -19.34
C PRO A 372 9.24 -24.95 -19.49
N TRP A 373 8.53 -23.83 -19.62
CA TRP A 373 7.16 -23.76 -20.13
C TRP A 373 7.13 -24.26 -21.57
N SER A 374 6.65 -25.48 -21.77
CA SER A 374 6.31 -26.01 -23.09
C SER A 374 5.22 -27.08 -22.96
N SER A 375 3.98 -26.64 -22.78
CA SER A 375 2.74 -27.42 -23.04
C SER A 375 1.49 -26.68 -22.55
N VAL A 376 1.13 -25.57 -23.20
CA VAL A 376 -0.24 -25.00 -23.12
C VAL A 376 -0.81 -24.92 -24.53
N ILE A 377 -0.86 -26.06 -25.21
CA ILE A 377 -1.85 -26.37 -26.26
C ILE A 377 -2.11 -27.88 -26.13
N GLY A 378 -3.31 -28.23 -25.66
CA GLY A 378 -3.83 -29.60 -25.73
C GLY A 378 -3.93 -30.34 -24.40
N VAL A 379 -4.91 -29.99 -23.55
CA VAL A 379 -5.83 -30.95 -22.90
C VAL A 379 -7.10 -30.17 -22.51
N MET A 380 -8.04 -30.06 -23.44
CA MET A 380 -9.44 -29.70 -23.16
C MET A 380 -10.29 -30.90 -23.59
N ALA A 381 -10.23 -32.00 -22.81
CA ALA A 381 -11.16 -33.12 -22.90
C ALA A 381 -10.93 -34.12 -21.74
N ARG A 382 -12.03 -34.50 -21.06
CA ARG A 382 -12.16 -35.41 -19.90
C ARG A 382 -11.89 -34.71 -18.57
N SER A 383 -12.78 -34.68 -17.57
CA SER A 383 -13.76 -35.69 -17.18
C SER A 383 -14.85 -35.05 -16.32
N SER A 384 -16.07 -34.98 -16.84
CA SER A 384 -17.28 -35.05 -16.02
C SER A 384 -17.41 -36.48 -15.50
N ARG A 385 -17.33 -36.68 -14.19
CA ARG A 385 -17.91 -37.83 -13.48
C ARG A 385 -17.96 -37.51 -11.99
N GLY A 386 -19.18 -37.53 -11.44
CA GLY A 386 -19.47 -37.15 -10.07
C GLY A 386 -19.01 -38.17 -9.04
N VAL A 387 -18.96 -37.69 -7.80
CA VAL A 387 -19.03 -38.53 -6.60
C VAL A 387 -19.92 -37.79 -5.60
N LEU A 388 -21.12 -38.35 -5.40
CA LEU A 388 -21.94 -38.17 -4.21
C LEU A 388 -21.15 -38.72 -3.01
N VAL A 389 -20.97 -37.92 -1.96
CA VAL A 389 -20.67 -38.45 -0.62
C VAL A 389 -21.68 -37.86 0.36
N ASN A 390 -22.36 -38.80 1.01
CA ASN A 390 -23.48 -38.65 1.91
C ASN A 390 -22.95 -38.90 3.33
N TYR A 391 -23.11 -37.94 4.24
CA TYR A 391 -23.05 -38.08 5.70
C TYR A 391 -24.03 -37.00 6.20
N GLY A 392 -25.06 -37.22 7.01
CA GLY A 392 -25.36 -38.32 7.92
C GLY A 392 -25.87 -37.70 9.22
N LYS A 393 -27.20 -37.66 9.38
CA LYS A 393 -27.98 -37.71 10.64
C LYS A 393 -27.61 -36.74 11.78
N VAL A 394 -28.47 -35.72 11.97
CA VAL A 394 -28.65 -35.03 13.26
C VAL A 394 -29.85 -35.66 13.96
N ALA A 395 -29.63 -36.08 15.20
CA ALA A 395 -30.63 -36.60 16.12
C ALA A 395 -31.33 -35.47 16.85
N ASP A 396 -32.65 -35.54 17.00
CA ASP A 396 -33.40 -34.69 17.92
C ASP A 396 -34.70 -35.38 18.36
N VAL A 397 -34.76 -35.81 19.62
CA VAL A 397 -35.96 -35.99 20.47
C VAL A 397 -35.46 -35.92 21.92
N PRO A 398 -36.12 -35.21 22.87
CA PRO A 398 -37.15 -35.90 23.64
C PRO A 398 -38.37 -35.06 24.08
N ARG A 399 -39.50 -35.79 24.10
CA ARG A 399 -40.77 -35.66 24.84
C ARG A 399 -41.85 -34.70 24.35
#